data_AF-A0A4Q2K3W0-F1
#
_entry.id   AF-A0A4Q2K3W0-F1
#
_cell.length_a   1.000
_cell.length_b   1.000
_cell.length_c   1.000
_cell.angle_alpha   90.00
_cell.angle_beta   90.00
_cell.angle_gamma   90.00
#
_symmetry.space_group_name_H-M   'P 1'
#
loop_
_entity.id
_entity.type
_entity.pdbx_description
1 polymer ?
#
loop_
_entity_poly.entity_id
_entity_poly.type
_entity_poly.pdbx_seq_one_letter_code
_entity_poly.pdbx_strand_id
1 'polypeptide(L)'
;MWHACNPKSDDDLKQCAELGKSLSRMSQPTILIVLAESAEPLHGYVIVQKAAASPMFGGKKPDPAGIYRTLKKMEEQGFVTSEWDTPTSGAAKRLFSLTPEGRAALRRWIDALACYMATIQELREEASAALRIPVPAQPVCLGHAE
;
A
#
# COMPACT_ATOMS: atom_id res chain seq x y z
N MET A 1 -5.05 -27.69 18.03
CA MET A 1 -6.22 -26.82 17.83
C MET A 1 -5.74 -25.37 17.96
N TRP A 2 -5.75 -24.61 16.87
CA TRP A 2 -5.12 -23.30 16.73
C TRP A 2 -5.84 -22.22 17.55
N HIS A 3 -5.16 -21.57 18.51
CA HIS A 3 -5.71 -20.45 19.29
C HIS A 3 -4.75 -19.26 19.52
N ALA A 4 -3.64 -19.17 18.80
CA ALA A 4 -2.78 -17.98 18.85
C ALA A 4 -2.52 -17.47 17.43
N CYS A 5 -2.89 -16.21 17.17
CA CYS A 5 -2.86 -15.53 15.87
C CYS A 5 -3.90 -16.00 14.82
N ASN A 6 -5.16 -16.17 15.23
CA ASN A 6 -6.29 -16.13 14.30
C ASN A 6 -7.29 -15.08 14.80
N PRO A 7 -7.39 -13.88 14.20
CA PRO A 7 -8.42 -12.92 14.58
C PRO A 7 -9.79 -13.59 14.35
N LYS A 8 -10.55 -13.80 15.42
CA LYS A 8 -11.83 -14.53 15.38
C LYS A 8 -13.02 -13.60 15.18
N SER A 9 -12.74 -12.30 15.14
CA SER A 9 -13.72 -11.24 14.96
C SER A 9 -13.11 -10.07 14.19
N ASP A 10 -13.97 -9.25 13.61
CA ASP A 10 -13.57 -7.99 12.99
C ASP A 10 -12.85 -7.05 13.97
N ASP A 11 -13.13 -7.17 15.27
CA ASP A 11 -12.48 -6.37 16.31
C ASP A 11 -11.07 -6.88 16.61
N ASP A 12 -10.83 -8.19 16.61
CA ASP A 12 -9.48 -8.77 16.69
C ASP A 12 -8.63 -8.35 15.48
N LEU A 13 -9.25 -8.37 14.29
CA LEU A 13 -8.60 -7.93 13.05
C LEU A 13 -8.26 -6.44 13.09
N LYS A 14 -9.17 -5.60 13.62
CA LYS A 14 -8.92 -4.16 13.85
C LYS A 14 -7.78 -3.93 14.84
N GLN A 15 -7.69 -4.73 15.90
CA GLN A 15 -6.65 -4.62 16.93
C GLN A 15 -5.28 -5.05 16.39
N CYS A 16 -5.22 -6.13 15.61
CA CYS A 16 -4.01 -6.53 14.87
C CYS A 16 -3.59 -5.47 13.85
N ALA A 17 -4.54 -4.92 13.09
CA ALA A 17 -4.29 -3.83 12.15
C ALA A 17 -3.82 -2.55 12.86
N GLU A 18 -4.27 -2.32 14.09
CA GLU A 18 -3.86 -1.22 14.96
C GLU A 18 -2.40 -1.28 15.38
N LEU A 19 -1.92 -2.47 15.73
CA LEU A 19 -0.51 -2.72 16.02
C LEU A 19 0.37 -2.56 14.77
N GLY A 20 -0.19 -2.83 13.59
CA GLY A 20 0.45 -2.63 12.29
C GLY A 20 0.36 -1.21 11.70
N LYS A 21 -0.31 -0.24 12.36
CA LYS A 21 -0.55 1.13 11.84
C LYS A 21 0.72 1.96 11.54
N SER A 22 1.91 1.44 11.83
CA SER A 22 3.18 2.05 11.42
C SER A 22 3.49 1.93 9.92
N LEU A 23 2.70 1.23 9.11
CA LEU A 23 2.93 1.09 7.66
C LEU A 23 2.44 2.31 6.83
N SER A 24 2.57 3.52 7.36
CA SER A 24 2.43 4.78 6.60
C SER A 24 3.37 4.89 5.38
N ARG A 25 4.30 3.93 5.24
CA ARG A 25 5.31 3.80 4.18
C ARG A 25 4.77 3.19 2.87
N MET A 26 3.54 2.69 2.82
CA MET A 26 3.04 1.92 1.67
C MET A 26 2.26 2.74 0.63
N SER A 27 2.09 4.04 0.86
CA SER A 27 1.42 4.93 -0.10
C SER A 27 2.23 5.09 -1.40
N GLN A 28 3.55 5.28 -1.30
CA GLN A 28 4.40 5.44 -2.47
C GLN A 28 4.37 4.21 -3.41
N PRO A 29 4.67 2.98 -2.94
CA PRO A 29 4.59 1.80 -3.82
C PRO A 29 3.18 1.58 -4.36
N THR A 30 2.13 1.85 -3.57
CA THR A 30 0.74 1.76 -4.06
C THR A 30 0.46 2.73 -5.23
N ILE A 31 0.87 3.99 -5.11
CA ILE A 31 0.69 4.99 -6.17
C ILE A 31 1.50 4.62 -7.43
N LEU A 32 2.74 4.15 -7.24
CA LEU A 32 3.59 3.69 -8.34
C LEU A 32 2.95 2.52 -9.11
N ILE A 33 2.33 1.55 -8.41
CA ILE A 33 1.60 0.44 -9.04
C ILE A 33 0.43 0.99 -9.88
N VAL A 34 -0.42 1.83 -9.28
CA VAL A 34 -1.60 2.41 -9.96
C VAL A 34 -1.22 3.13 -11.25
N LEU A 35 -0.11 3.90 -11.22
CA LEU A 35 0.38 4.61 -12.40
C LEU A 35 1.10 3.68 -13.40
N ALA A 36 1.76 2.63 -12.94
CA ALA A 36 2.44 1.66 -13.82
C ALA A 36 1.45 0.81 -14.62
N GLU A 37 0.27 0.54 -14.08
CA GLU A 37 -0.83 -0.20 -14.74
C GLU A 37 -1.59 0.64 -15.78
N SER A 38 -1.35 1.96 -15.82
CA SER A 38 -2.00 2.85 -16.76
C SER A 38 -1.10 3.20 -17.94
N ALA A 39 -1.64 3.13 -19.15
CA ALA A 39 -0.97 3.59 -20.36
C ALA A 39 -1.05 5.12 -20.50
N GLU A 40 -2.10 5.73 -19.96
CA GLU A 40 -2.41 7.16 -20.09
C GLU A 40 -2.24 7.89 -18.75
N PRO A 41 -2.04 9.22 -18.76
CA PRO A 41 -2.01 10.02 -17.53
C PRO A 41 -3.30 9.87 -16.71
N LEU A 42 -3.18 9.78 -15.38
CA LEU A 42 -4.33 9.62 -14.49
C LEU A 42 -4.64 10.90 -13.72
N HIS A 43 -5.92 11.24 -13.58
CA HIS A 43 -6.33 12.29 -12.66
C HIS A 43 -6.02 11.90 -11.22
N GLY A 44 -5.57 12.87 -10.41
CA GLY A 44 -5.26 12.64 -9.00
C GLY A 44 -6.39 11.98 -8.20
N TYR A 45 -7.66 12.30 -8.48
CA TYR A 45 -8.79 11.66 -7.81
C TYR A 45 -8.93 10.17 -8.17
N VAL A 46 -8.64 9.79 -9.42
CA VAL A 46 -8.67 8.39 -9.86
C VAL A 46 -7.58 7.60 -9.15
N ILE A 47 -6.39 8.21 -8.99
CA ILE A 47 -5.29 7.62 -8.22
C ILE A 47 -5.72 7.37 -6.78
N VAL A 48 -6.37 8.33 -6.12
CA VAL A 48 -6.91 8.15 -4.77
C VAL A 48 -7.91 6.99 -4.70
N GLN A 49 -8.85 6.92 -5.65
CA GLN A 49 -9.86 5.86 -5.69
C GLN A 49 -9.24 4.48 -5.90
N LYS A 50 -8.31 4.34 -6.85
CA LYS A 50 -7.61 3.08 -7.13
C LYS A 50 -6.70 2.68 -5.96
N ALA A 51 -5.97 3.63 -5.39
CA ALA A 51 -5.13 3.37 -4.22
C ALA A 51 -5.97 2.88 -3.03
N ALA A 52 -7.19 3.40 -2.85
CA ALA A 52 -8.09 2.96 -1.79
C ALA A 52 -8.55 1.49 -1.90
N ALA A 53 -8.45 0.88 -3.08
CA ALA A 53 -8.72 -0.54 -3.28
C ALA A 53 -7.53 -1.44 -2.93
N SER A 54 -6.36 -0.86 -2.60
CA SER A 54 -5.17 -1.63 -2.24
C SER A 54 -5.38 -2.43 -0.95
N PRO A 55 -4.97 -3.72 -0.89
CA PRO A 55 -5.02 -4.53 0.32
C PRO A 55 -4.29 -3.89 1.51
N MET A 56 -3.30 -3.04 1.23
CA MET A 56 -2.48 -2.39 2.27
C MET A 56 -3.24 -1.39 3.14
N PHE A 57 -4.43 -0.95 2.72
CA PHE A 57 -5.25 -0.08 3.54
C PHE A 57 -6.28 -0.84 4.41
N GLY A 58 -6.29 -2.17 4.38
CA GLY A 58 -7.00 -3.01 5.35
C GLY A 58 -8.49 -2.67 5.48
N GLY A 59 -9.15 -2.35 4.36
CA GLY A 59 -10.56 -1.95 4.30
C GLY A 59 -10.86 -0.51 4.75
N LYS A 60 -9.86 0.25 5.23
CA LYS A 60 -9.99 1.69 5.49
C LYS A 60 -9.57 2.47 4.25
N LYS A 61 -10.32 3.51 3.88
CA LYS A 61 -9.89 4.38 2.77
C LYS A 61 -8.68 5.21 3.22
N PRO A 62 -7.60 5.30 2.41
CA PRO A 62 -6.51 6.22 2.69
C PRO A 62 -7.01 7.66 2.78
N ASP A 63 -6.39 8.46 3.64
CA ASP A 63 -6.59 9.91 3.65
C ASP A 63 -6.24 10.48 2.26
N PRO A 64 -7.22 11.04 1.51
CA PRO A 64 -6.95 11.64 0.21
C PRO A 64 -5.85 12.70 0.28
N ALA A 65 -5.82 13.50 1.35
CA ALA A 65 -4.79 14.52 1.53
C ALA A 65 -3.40 13.90 1.67
N GLY A 66 -3.28 12.73 2.30
CA GLY A 66 -2.06 11.95 2.39
C GLY A 66 -1.56 11.45 1.03
N ILE A 67 -2.47 10.99 0.16
CA ILE A 67 -2.12 10.58 -1.21
C ILE A 67 -1.63 11.79 -2.01
N TYR A 68 -2.32 12.92 -1.96
CA TYR A 68 -1.87 14.14 -2.66
C TYR A 68 -0.52 14.67 -2.13
N ARG A 69 -0.28 14.62 -0.82
CA ARG A 69 1.05 14.94 -0.23
C ARG A 69 2.13 13.99 -0.76
N THR A 70 1.80 12.71 -0.92
CA THR A 70 2.74 11.71 -1.44
C THR A 70 3.03 11.94 -2.92
N LEU A 71 2.01 12.20 -3.74
CA LEU A 71 2.17 12.57 -5.15
C LEU A 71 3.08 13.79 -5.32
N LYS A 72 2.88 14.83 -4.50
CA LYS A 72 3.75 16.02 -4.51
C LYS A 72 5.22 15.65 -4.23
N LYS A 73 5.48 14.85 -3.20
CA LYS A 73 6.84 14.39 -2.88
C LYS A 73 7.43 13.53 -4.01
N MET A 74 6.62 12.67 -4.63
CA MET A 74 7.07 11.83 -5.74
C MET A 74 7.41 12.67 -6.98
N GLU A 75 6.69 13.77 -7.22
CA GLU A 75 7.02 14.75 -8.26
C GLU A 75 8.33 15.47 -7.96
N GLU A 76 8.52 15.95 -6.73
CA GLU A 76 9.78 16.55 -6.26
C GLU A 76 10.97 15.57 -6.36
N GLN A 77 10.72 14.26 -6.24
CA GLN A 77 11.71 13.18 -6.40
C GLN A 77 11.92 12.75 -7.86
N GLY A 78 11.15 13.28 -8.81
CA GLY A 78 11.21 12.90 -10.23
C GLY A 78 10.61 11.53 -10.57
N PHE A 79 9.85 10.92 -9.65
CA PHE A 79 9.21 9.62 -9.89
C PHE A 79 7.91 9.73 -10.69
N VAL A 80 7.27 10.90 -10.66
CA VAL A 80 6.09 11.21 -11.45
C VAL A 80 6.22 12.59 -12.05
N THR A 81 5.56 12.81 -13.18
CA THR A 81 5.30 14.14 -13.73
C THR A 81 3.84 14.48 -13.56
N SER A 82 3.50 15.77 -13.64
CA SER A 82 2.11 16.19 -13.73
C SER A 82 1.89 17.28 -14.75
N GLU A 83 0.68 17.32 -15.26
CA GLU A 83 0.21 18.33 -16.20
C GLU A 83 -1.19 18.81 -15.79
N TRP A 84 -1.51 20.05 -16.12
CA TRP A 84 -2.85 20.59 -15.91
C TRP A 84 -3.73 20.25 -17.11
N ASP A 85 -4.79 19.50 -16.86
CA ASP A 85 -5.92 19.37 -17.75
C ASP A 85 -6.87 20.56 -17.53
N THR A 86 -6.93 21.46 -18.51
CA THR A 86 -7.77 22.67 -18.50
C THR A 86 -8.90 22.53 -19.53
N PRO A 87 -10.01 21.84 -19.19
CA PRO A 87 -11.13 21.68 -20.10
C PRO A 87 -11.84 23.01 -20.36
N THR A 88 -12.52 23.12 -21.51
CA THR A 88 -13.29 24.30 -21.94
C THR A 88 -14.39 24.70 -20.94
N SER A 89 -14.83 23.76 -20.10
CA SER A 89 -15.69 24.03 -18.95
C SER A 89 -15.32 23.15 -17.75
N GLY A 90 -15.42 23.70 -16.54
CA GLY A 90 -15.09 23.01 -15.29
C GLY A 90 -13.75 23.42 -14.66
N ALA A 91 -13.45 22.85 -13.50
CA ALA A 91 -12.21 23.13 -12.78
C ALA A 91 -11.02 22.38 -13.42
N ALA A 92 -9.87 23.06 -13.51
CA ALA A 92 -8.63 22.44 -13.95
C ALA A 92 -8.23 21.28 -13.03
N LYS A 93 -7.80 20.17 -13.60
CA LYS A 93 -7.40 18.96 -12.86
C LYS A 93 -5.95 18.62 -13.16
N ARG A 94 -5.24 18.09 -12.16
CA ARG A 94 -3.89 17.55 -12.39
C ARG A 94 -3.97 16.11 -12.88
N LEU A 95 -3.32 15.86 -14.00
CA LEU A 95 -2.99 14.54 -14.52
C LEU A 95 -1.59 14.18 -14.05
N PHE A 96 -1.35 12.90 -13.76
CA PHE A 96 -0.06 12.39 -13.34
C PHE A 96 0.37 11.21 -14.21
N SER A 97 1.65 11.16 -14.52
CA SER A 97 2.27 10.11 -15.31
C SER A 97 3.50 9.56 -14.61
N LEU A 98 3.77 8.27 -14.81
CA LEU A 98 4.95 7.61 -14.26
C LEU A 98 6.18 7.89 -15.13
N THR A 99 7.30 8.26 -14.51
CA THR A 99 8.58 8.47 -15.22
C THR A 99 9.40 7.18 -15.30
N PRO A 100 10.46 7.13 -16.14
CA PRO A 100 11.44 6.05 -16.10
C PRO A 100 12.05 5.85 -14.70
N GLU A 101 12.37 6.93 -13.99
CA GLU A 101 12.90 6.92 -12.63
C GLU A 101 11.87 6.36 -11.63
N GLY A 102 10.59 6.67 -11.81
CA GLY A 102 9.47 6.09 -11.06
C GLY A 102 9.35 4.58 -11.27
N ARG A 103 9.53 4.09 -12.51
CA ARG A 103 9.57 2.65 -12.81
C ARG A 103 10.76 1.97 -12.13
N ALA A 104 11.94 2.60 -12.16
CA ALA A 104 13.11 2.11 -11.44
C ALA A 104 12.89 2.10 -9.92
N ALA A 105 12.20 3.11 -9.38
CA ALA A 105 11.79 3.14 -7.97
C ALA A 105 10.83 2.00 -7.63
N LEU A 106 9.86 1.71 -8.49
CA LEU A 106 8.96 0.57 -8.30
C LEU A 106 9.72 -0.77 -8.32
N ARG A 107 10.74 -0.91 -9.18
CA ARG A 107 11.60 -2.11 -9.15
C ARG A 107 12.34 -2.25 -7.82
N ARG A 108 12.91 -1.17 -7.28
CA ARG A 108 13.53 -1.18 -5.95
C ARG A 108 12.53 -1.52 -4.85
N TRP A 109 11.27 -1.10 -5.00
CA TRP A 109 10.22 -1.47 -4.06
C TRP A 109 9.92 -2.97 -4.08
N ILE A 110 10.03 -3.66 -5.22
CA ILE A 110 9.89 -5.13 -5.27
C ILE A 110 10.93 -5.78 -4.35
N ASP A 111 12.19 -5.38 -4.48
CA ASP A 111 13.28 -5.92 -3.67
C ASP A 111 13.13 -5.53 -2.19
N ALA A 112 12.79 -4.27 -1.91
CA ALA A 112 12.58 -3.78 -0.54
C ALA A 112 11.41 -4.48 0.16
N LEU A 113 10.33 -4.77 -0.57
CA LEU A 113 9.18 -5.53 -0.04
C LEU A 113 9.57 -6.97 0.26
N ALA A 114 10.36 -7.62 -0.59
CA ALA A 114 10.89 -8.95 -0.31
C ALA A 114 11.75 -8.98 0.96
N CYS A 115 12.66 -8.01 1.12
CA CYS A 115 13.45 -7.86 2.33
C CYS A 115 12.58 -7.62 3.57
N TYR A 116 11.58 -6.73 3.47
CA TYR A 116 10.64 -6.50 4.57
C TYR A 116 9.83 -7.74 4.93
N MET A 117 9.37 -8.51 3.95
CA MET A 117 8.66 -9.77 4.21
C MET A 117 9.54 -10.75 4.99
N ALA A 118 10.82 -10.89 4.62
CA ALA A 118 11.77 -11.74 5.34
C ALA A 118 11.97 -11.25 6.79
N THR A 119 12.28 -9.96 6.98
CA THR A 119 12.50 -9.40 8.33
C THR A 119 11.25 -9.47 9.21
N ILE A 120 10.07 -9.22 8.65
CA ILE A 120 8.80 -9.34 9.39
C ILE A 120 8.56 -10.80 9.78
N GLN A 121 8.89 -11.75 8.90
CA GLN A 121 8.77 -13.18 9.18
C GLN A 121 9.75 -13.63 10.27
N GLU A 122 11.00 -13.18 10.23
CA GLU A 122 12.00 -13.42 11.29
C GLU A 122 11.49 -12.89 12.64
N LEU A 123 11.04 -11.64 12.69
CA LEU A 123 10.49 -11.04 13.91
C LEU A 123 9.25 -11.81 14.42
N ARG A 124 8.38 -12.27 13.52
CA ARG A 124 7.22 -13.10 13.86
C ARG A 124 7.66 -14.44 14.48
N GLU A 125 8.66 -15.09 13.92
CA GLU A 125 9.19 -16.37 14.42
C GLU A 125 9.82 -16.21 15.80
N GLU A 126 10.64 -15.16 16.00
CA GLU A 126 11.22 -14.83 17.31
C GLU A 126 10.15 -14.59 18.37
N ALA A 127 9.17 -13.73 18.06
CA ALA A 127 8.06 -13.43 18.98
C ALA A 127 7.25 -14.70 19.32
N SER A 128 7.02 -15.57 18.34
CA SER A 128 6.31 -16.82 18.53
C SER A 128 7.11 -17.80 19.39
N ALA A 129 8.42 -17.92 19.14
CA ALA A 129 9.30 -18.77 19.92
C ALA A 129 9.37 -18.33 21.38
N ALA A 130 9.47 -17.02 21.63
CA ALA A 130 9.47 -16.43 22.97
C ALA A 130 8.21 -16.80 23.78
N LEU A 131 7.07 -16.93 23.10
CA LEU A 131 5.79 -17.31 23.71
C LEU A 131 5.45 -18.80 23.57
N ARG A 132 6.33 -19.62 22.98
CA ARG A 132 6.10 -21.04 22.66
C ARG A 132 4.84 -21.28 21.82
N ILE A 133 4.54 -20.35 20.93
CA ILE A 133 3.44 -20.45 19.98
C ILE A 133 3.97 -21.12 18.70
N PRO A 134 3.30 -22.17 18.16
CA PRO A 134 3.65 -22.72 16.86
C PRO A 134 3.30 -21.75 15.73
N VAL A 135 4.25 -21.51 14.81
CA VAL A 135 4.03 -20.67 13.62
C VAL A 135 3.69 -21.55 12.41
N PRO A 136 2.50 -21.42 11.79
CA PRO A 136 2.22 -22.14 10.55
C PRO A 136 2.98 -21.53 9.38
N ALA A 137 3.39 -22.40 8.44
CA ALA A 137 4.14 -22.03 7.23
C ALA A 137 3.40 -21.02 6.33
N GLN A 138 2.05 -21.03 6.33
CA GLN A 138 1.24 -20.00 5.68
C GLN A 138 0.20 -19.43 6.66
N PRO A 139 0.09 -18.10 6.76
CA PRO A 139 -1.02 -17.47 7.49
C PRO A 139 -2.33 -17.68 6.72
N VAL A 140 -3.39 -18.05 7.44
CA VAL A 140 -4.74 -18.16 6.88
C VAL A 140 -5.52 -16.92 7.32
N CYS A 141 -5.80 -16.01 6.39
CA CYS A 141 -6.67 -14.86 6.64
C CYS A 141 -8.11 -15.27 6.33
N LEU A 142 -9.02 -15.10 7.29
CA LEU A 142 -10.46 -15.29 7.07
C LEU A 142 -10.94 -14.27 6.03
N GLY A 143 -11.26 -14.74 4.82
CA GLY A 143 -11.63 -13.89 3.68
C GLY A 143 -11.34 -14.52 2.31
N HIS A 144 -10.55 -15.59 2.24
CA HIS A 144 -10.33 -16.41 1.05
C HIS A 144 -10.95 -17.81 1.20
N ALA A 145 -12.14 -17.91 1.77
CA ALA A 145 -12.96 -19.10 1.61
C ALA A 145 -13.80 -18.90 0.34
N GLU A 146 -13.62 -19.79 -0.63
CA GLU A 146 -14.45 -19.90 -1.84
C GLU A 146 -15.95 -19.95 -1.54
#